data_AF-A0A2K8WPR5-F1
#
_entry.id   AF-A0A2K8WPR5-F1
#
_cell.length_a   1.000
_cell.length_b   1.000
_cell.length_c   1.000
_cell.angle_alpha   90.00
_cell.angle_beta   90.00
_cell.angle_gamma   90.00
#
_symmetry.space_group_name_H-M   'P 1'
#
loop_
_entity.id
_entity.type
_entity.pdbx_description
1 polymer ?
#
loop_
_entity_poly.entity_id
_entity_poly.type
_entity_poly.pdbx_seq_one_letter_code
_entity_poly.pdbx_strand_id
1 'polypeptide(L)' 'MGSKNKIKATAKNIEGKIQETYGNATGSAKNEAEGKAKQVEAKIKHTTEDVKDETKKAMD' A
#
# COMPACT_ATOMS: atom_id res chain seq x y z
N MET A 1 21.31 -11.31 38.72
CA MET A 1 20.22 -10.66 37.96
C MET A 1 20.49 -10.43 36.45
N GLY A 2 21.64 -10.83 35.88
CA GLY A 2 21.97 -10.51 34.48
C GLY A 2 21.39 -11.43 33.39
N SER A 3 21.33 -12.74 33.62
CA SER A 3 21.04 -13.72 32.55
C SER A 3 19.58 -13.72 32.09
N LYS A 4 18.62 -13.56 33.02
CA LYS A 4 17.19 -13.49 32.68
C LYS A 4 16.82 -12.24 31.88
N ASN A 5 17.56 -11.15 32.07
CA ASN A 5 17.32 -9.90 31.35
C ASN A 5 17.81 -9.97 29.90
N LYS A 6 18.95 -10.65 29.66
CA LYS A 6 19.47 -10.88 28.30
C LYS A 6 18.54 -11.77 27.47
N ILE A 7 17.97 -12.81 28.06
CA ILE A 7 17.00 -13.69 27.38
C ILE A 7 15.73 -12.93 27.02
N LYS A 8 15.18 -12.14 27.95
CA LYS A 8 14.00 -11.29 27.67
C LYS A 8 14.26 -10.24 26.59
N ALA A 9 15.43 -9.62 26.58
CA ALA A 9 15.82 -8.68 25.55
C ALA A 9 15.94 -9.35 24.17
N THR A 10 16.52 -10.54 24.12
CA THR A 10 16.66 -11.32 22.88
C THR A 10 15.29 -11.74 22.34
N ALA A 11 14.39 -12.21 23.20
CA ALA A 11 13.02 -12.54 22.82
C ALA A 11 12.26 -11.33 22.24
N LYS A 12 12.32 -10.18 22.92
CA LYS A 12 11.73 -8.92 22.41
C LYS A 12 12.31 -8.49 21.07
N ASN A 13 13.61 -8.70 20.84
CA ASN A 13 14.25 -8.32 19.58
C ASN A 13 13.80 -9.21 18.41
N ILE A 14 13.57 -10.51 18.67
CA ILE A 14 13.03 -11.45 17.69
C ILE A 14 11.57 -11.10 17.38
N GLU A 15 10.76 -10.86 18.41
CA GLU A 15 9.36 -10.48 18.28
C GLU A 15 9.20 -9.17 17.49
N GLY A 16 10.04 -8.17 17.80
CA GLY A 16 10.09 -6.90 17.07
C GLY A 16 10.47 -7.07 15.60
N LYS A 17 11.45 -7.91 15.27
CA LYS A 17 11.81 -8.21 13.87
C LYS A 17 10.70 -8.91 13.10
N ILE A 18 9.96 -9.82 13.74
CA ILE A 18 8.80 -10.48 13.14
C ILE A 18 7.68 -9.46 12.89
N GLN A 19 7.41 -8.57 13.85
CA GLN A 19 6.41 -7.51 13.66
C GLN A 19 6.83 -6.49 12.59
N GLU A 20 8.11 -6.14 12.51
CA GLU A 20 8.63 -5.20 11.51
C GLU A 20 8.52 -5.79 10.10
N THR A 21 8.95 -7.04 9.91
CA THR A 21 8.84 -7.73 8.61
C THR A 21 7.38 -7.95 8.21
N TYR A 22 6.52 -8.39 9.13
CA TYR A 22 5.10 -8.60 8.85
C TYR A 22 4.36 -7.29 8.58
N GLY A 23 4.67 -6.24 9.35
CA GLY A 23 4.12 -4.90 9.18
C GLY A 23 4.56 -4.26 7.87
N ASN A 24 5.85 -4.35 7.54
CA ASN A 24 6.41 -3.80 6.30
C ASN A 24 5.90 -4.55 5.06
N ALA A 25 5.78 -5.88 5.14
CA ALA A 25 5.24 -6.71 4.06
C ALA A 25 3.73 -6.47 3.85
N THR A 26 2.94 -6.45 4.93
CA THR A 26 1.49 -6.23 4.84
C THR A 26 1.16 -4.80 4.41
N GLY A 27 1.92 -3.81 4.91
CA GLY A 27 1.79 -2.42 4.49
C GLY A 27 2.11 -2.24 3.01
N SER A 28 3.19 -2.84 2.53
CA SER A 28 3.57 -2.78 1.11
C SER A 28 2.54 -3.46 0.20
N ALA A 29 2.06 -4.64 0.58
CA ALA A 29 1.06 -5.38 -0.20
C ALA A 29 -0.29 -4.64 -0.28
N LYS A 30 -0.76 -4.07 0.84
CA LYS A 30 -1.97 -3.22 0.84
C LYS A 30 -1.78 -1.97 0.00
N ASN A 31 -0.66 -1.27 0.16
CA ASN A 31 -0.38 -0.06 -0.60
C ASN A 31 -0.28 -0.33 -2.11
N GLU A 32 0.32 -1.46 -2.51
CA GLU A 32 0.38 -1.85 -3.92
C GLU A 32 -1.01 -2.13 -4.48
N ALA A 33 -1.85 -2.87 -3.75
CA ALA A 33 -3.21 -3.17 -4.15
C ALA A 33 -4.06 -1.89 -4.30
N GLU A 34 -4.01 -0.99 -3.31
CA GLU A 34 -4.68 0.32 -3.39
C GLU A 34 -4.14 1.17 -4.55
N GLY A 35 -2.83 1.16 -4.78
CA GLY A 35 -2.20 1.90 -5.87
C GLY A 35 -2.69 1.41 -7.23
N LYS A 36 -2.75 0.09 -7.44
CA LYS A 36 -3.27 -0.50 -8.68
C LYS A 36 -4.76 -0.18 -8.88
N ALA A 37 -5.57 -0.28 -7.82
CA ALA A 37 -6.99 0.08 -7.90
C ALA A 37 -7.19 1.55 -8.30
N LYS A 38 -6.46 2.49 -7.67
CA LYS A 38 -6.49 3.92 -8.02
C LYS A 38 -6.05 4.18 -9.46
N GLN A 39 -5.03 3.48 -9.96
CA GLN A 39 -4.61 3.62 -11.36
C GLN A 39 -5.67 3.15 -12.36
N VAL A 40 -6.37 2.05 -12.05
CA VAL A 40 -7.48 1.56 -12.90
C VAL A 40 -8.62 2.57 -12.92
N GLU A 41 -9.04 3.06 -11.75
CA GLU A 41 -10.06 4.11 -11.65
C GLU A 41 -9.67 5.36 -12.43
N ALA A 42 -8.41 5.79 -12.32
CA ALA A 42 -7.91 6.97 -13.03
C ALA A 42 -7.97 6.79 -14.55
N LYS A 43 -7.59 5.61 -15.08
CA LYS A 43 -7.70 5.33 -16.53
C LYS A 43 -9.15 5.38 -17.00
N ILE A 44 -10.08 4.79 -16.24
CA ILE A 44 -11.50 4.79 -16.60
C ILE A 44 -12.05 6.22 -16.63
N LYS A 45 -11.74 7.02 -15.60
CA LYS A 45 -12.15 8.43 -15.55
C LYS A 45 -11.58 9.24 -16.70
N HIS A 46 -10.28 9.13 -16.97
CA HIS A 46 -9.64 9.87 -18.06
C HIS A 46 -10.24 9.50 -19.42
N THR A 47 -10.45 8.20 -19.68
CA THR A 47 -11.07 7.75 -20.94
C THR A 47 -12.49 8.29 -21.07
N THR A 48 -13.24 8.32 -19.98
CA THR A 48 -14.61 8.85 -19.97
C THR A 48 -14.63 10.37 -20.18
N GLU A 49 -13.68 11.09 -19.57
CA GLU A 49 -13.52 12.53 -19.76
C GLU A 49 -13.09 12.89 -21.19
N ASP A 50 -12.11 12.19 -21.77
CA ASP A 50 -11.68 12.38 -23.16
C ASP A 50 -12.86 12.22 -24.13
N VAL A 51 -13.63 11.13 -23.99
CA VAL A 51 -14.81 10.89 -24.85
C VAL A 51 -15.86 11.98 -24.69
N LYS A 52 -16.07 12.46 -23.46
CA LYS A 52 -17.05 13.51 -23.17
C LYS A 52 -16.59 14.87 -23.73
N ASP A 53 -15.30 15.19 -23.64
CA ASP A 53 -14.72 16.42 -24.18
C ASP A 53 -14.79 16.44 -25.72
N GLU A 54 -14.40 15.33 -26.37
CA GLU A 54 -14.50 15.15 -27.82
C GLU A 54 -15.96 15.28 -28.32
N THR A 55 -16.90 14.64 -27.63
CA THR A 55 -18.33 14.75 -27.97
C THR A 55 -18.84 16.19 -27.82
N LYS A 56 -18.41 16.87 -26.75
CA LYS A 56 -18.79 18.27 -26.51
C LYS A 56 -18.22 19.20 -27.58
N LYS A 57 -16.97 18.99 -28.01
CA LYS A 57 -16.35 19.73 -29.12
C LYS A 57 -17.03 19.49 -30.46
N ALA A 58 -17.53 18.28 -30.71
CA ALA A 58 -18.21 17.95 -31.96
C ALA A 58 -19.66 18.48 -32.03
N MET A 59 -20.23 18.86 -30.88
CA MET A 59 -21.60 19.39 -30.76
C MET A 59 -21.65 20.93 -30.68
N ASP A 60 -20.51 21.60 -30.46
CA ASP A 60 -20.33 23.06 -30.54
C ASP A 60 -20.00 23.48 -31.98
#